data_AF-D0VFE1-F1
#
_entry.id   AF-D0VFE1-F1
#
_cell.length_a   1.000
_cell.length_b   1.000
_cell.length_c   1.000
_cell.angle_alpha   90.00
_cell.angle_beta   90.00
_cell.angle_gamma   90.00
#
_symmetry.space_group_name_H-M   'P 1'
#
loop_
_entity.id
_entity.type
_entity.pdbx_description
1 polymer ?
#
loop_
_entity_poly.entity_id
_entity_poly.type
_entity_poly.pdbx_seq_one_letter_code
_entity_poly.pdbx_strand_id
1 'polypeptide(L)'
;PCFYGIDIQTRRELISANHSVDEVCEIIGADSLTYLSLEGMIEAIGIETDAPKGGLCVAYFDGEFPTPLYDYEEEYLRSLEEKTSFYIENVK
;
A
#
# COMPACT_ATOMS: atom_id res chain seq x y z
N PRO A 1 -4.83 -4.43 -2.24
CA PRO A 1 -5.30 -5.83 -2.23
C PRO A 1 -4.18 -6.75 -2.75
N CYS A 2 -4.18 -8.04 -2.37
CA CYS A 2 -3.27 -9.04 -2.93
C CYS A 2 -4.00 -9.95 -3.90
N PHE A 3 -3.36 -10.28 -5.02
CA PHE A 3 -3.87 -11.29 -5.98
C PHE A 3 -3.00 -12.56 -6.03
N TYR A 4 -2.01 -12.68 -5.14
CA TYR A 4 -1.00 -13.75 -5.14
C TYR A 4 -1.00 -14.61 -3.86
N GLY A 5 -2.11 -14.60 -3.10
CA GLY A 5 -2.35 -15.55 -2.02
C GLY A 5 -1.96 -15.10 -0.61
N ILE A 6 -1.45 -13.88 -0.43
CA ILE A 6 -1.30 -13.28 0.90
C ILE A 6 -2.64 -12.63 1.30
N ASP A 7 -3.13 -12.96 2.48
CA ASP A 7 -4.38 -12.40 3.01
C ASP A 7 -4.16 -10.95 3.47
N ILE A 8 -4.68 -10.01 2.69
CA ILE A 8 -4.65 -8.57 2.97
C ILE A 8 -6.07 -8.02 2.80
N GLN A 9 -6.45 -7.11 3.69
CA GLN A 9 -7.73 -6.42 3.66
C GLN A 9 -7.94 -5.62 2.35
N THR A 10 -9.19 -5.24 2.09
CA THR A 10 -9.54 -4.47 0.89
C THR A 10 -8.86 -3.10 0.90
N ARG A 11 -8.68 -2.47 -0.27
CA ARG A 11 -8.05 -1.14 -0.36
C ARG A 11 -8.77 -0.11 0.51
N ARG A 12 -10.09 -0.21 0.61
CA ARG A 12 -10.93 0.61 1.47
C ARG A 12 -10.54 0.53 2.95
N GLU A 13 -10.13 -0.65 3.41
CA GLU A 13 -9.79 -0.90 4.82
C GLU A 13 -8.34 -0.53 5.15
N LEU A 14 -7.49 -0.32 4.14
CA LEU A 14 -6.10 0.06 4.34
C LEU A 14 -5.97 1.56 4.59
N ILE A 15 -5.52 1.93 5.79
CA ILE A 15 -5.40 3.34 6.22
C ILE A 15 -4.51 4.16 5.27
N SER A 16 -3.32 3.67 4.94
CA SER A 16 -2.36 4.37 4.08
C SER A 16 -2.73 4.35 2.60
N ALA A 17 -3.75 3.57 2.21
CA ALA A 17 -4.31 3.67 0.85
C ALA A 17 -5.24 4.88 0.70
N ASN A 18 -5.71 5.46 1.81
CA ASN A 18 -6.72 6.51 1.80
C ASN A 18 -6.26 7.82 2.47
N HIS A 19 -5.18 7.76 3.25
CA HIS A 19 -4.66 8.88 4.02
C HIS A 19 -3.17 9.09 3.75
N SER A 20 -2.77 10.35 3.73
CA SER A 20 -1.37 10.78 3.73
C SER A 20 -0.67 10.42 5.04
N VAL A 21 0.67 10.46 5.07
CA VAL A 21 1.46 10.11 6.26
C VAL A 21 1.07 10.95 7.48
N ASP A 22 0.87 12.26 7.28
CA ASP A 22 0.48 13.19 8.35
C ASP A 22 -0.90 12.84 8.91
N GLU A 23 -1.86 12.57 8.03
CA GLU A 23 -3.20 12.13 8.42
C GLU A 23 -3.17 10.79 9.18
N VAL A 24 -2.36 9.83 8.72
CA VAL A 24 -2.19 8.57 9.46
C VAL A 24 -1.58 8.81 10.84
N CYS A 25 -0.59 9.69 10.95
CA CYS A 25 0.04 10.05 12.22
C CYS A 25 -1.00 10.59 13.22
N GLU A 26 -1.88 11.49 12.76
CA GLU A 26 -2.99 12.01 13.56
C GLU A 26 -3.98 10.92 13.96
N ILE A 27 -4.42 10.09 13.00
CA ILE A 27 -5.41 9.03 13.23
C ILE A 27 -4.93 8.03 14.30
N ILE A 28 -3.65 7.64 14.27
CA ILE A 28 -3.08 6.71 15.26
C ILE A 28 -2.67 7.40 16.58
N GLY A 29 -2.72 8.73 16.64
CA GLY A 29 -2.37 9.51 17.82
C GLY A 29 -0.87 9.50 18.15
N ALA A 30 -0.01 9.44 17.14
CA ALA A 30 1.45 9.45 17.34
C ALA A 30 2.00 10.89 17.30
N ASP A 31 3.12 11.12 18.00
CA ASP A 31 3.86 12.40 17.93
C ASP A 31 4.59 12.58 16.58
N SER A 32 4.95 11.48 15.94
CA SER A 32 5.59 11.45 14.62
C SER A 32 5.40 10.09 13.96
N LEU A 33 5.30 10.07 12.63
CA LEU A 33 5.24 8.85 11.83
C LEU A 33 6.16 8.98 10.61
N THR A 34 6.89 7.92 10.33
CA THR A 34 7.62 7.76 9.06
C THR A 34 7.57 6.31 8.63
N TYR A 35 7.61 6.07 7.32
CA TYR A 35 7.70 4.73 6.75
C TYR A 35 9.12 4.46 6.27
N LEU A 36 9.55 3.20 6.32
CA LEU A 36 10.74 2.77 5.59
C LEU A 36 10.52 3.04 4.10
N SER A 37 11.53 3.61 3.42
CA SER A 37 11.43 3.82 1.97
C SER A 37 11.40 2.48 1.24
N LEU A 38 10.73 2.45 0.09
CA LEU A 38 10.64 1.23 -0.72
C LEU A 38 12.03 0.79 -1.17
N GLU A 39 12.87 1.73 -1.58
CA GLU A 39 14.25 1.49 -1.98
C GLU A 39 15.09 0.94 -0.80
N GLY A 40 14.94 1.55 0.38
CA GLY A 40 15.65 1.12 1.58
C GLY A 40 15.23 -0.27 2.05
N MET A 41 13.95 -0.63 1.88
CA MET A 41 13.46 -1.98 2.13
C MET A 41 14.08 -3.00 1.17
N ILE A 42 14.12 -2.69 -0.14
CA ILE A 42 14.70 -3.58 -1.16
C ILE A 42 16.20 -3.78 -0.88
N GLU A 43 16.94 -2.71 -0.58
CA GLU A 43 18.36 -2.76 -0.24
C GLU A 43 18.62 -3.60 1.02
N ALA A 44 17.81 -3.43 2.07
CA ALA A 44 17.97 -4.16 3.34
C ALA A 44 17.72 -5.67 3.21
N ILE A 45 16.85 -6.11 2.29
CA ILE A 45 16.64 -7.54 1.99
C ILE A 45 17.89 -8.12 1.28
N GLY A 46 18.53 -7.34 0.41
CA GLY A 46 19.87 -7.66 -0.09
C GLY A 46 19.95 -8.88 -1.01
N ILE A 47 18.91 -9.17 -1.80
CA ILE A 47 18.95 -10.25 -2.80
C ILE A 47 19.81 -9.81 -3.99
N GLU A 48 20.85 -10.58 -4.28
CA GLU A 48 21.70 -10.38 -5.46
C GLU A 48 21.00 -10.86 -6.73
N THR A 49 20.48 -9.92 -7.53
CA THR A 49 19.79 -10.20 -8.80
C THR A 49 19.79 -8.96 -9.70
N ASP A 50 19.67 -9.16 -11.01
CA ASP A 50 19.42 -8.09 -11.99
C ASP A 50 17.93 -7.86 -12.26
N ALA A 51 17.05 -8.67 -11.65
CA ALA A 51 15.61 -8.52 -11.76
C ALA A 51 15.15 -7.17 -11.17
N PRO A 52 14.13 -6.53 -11.76
CA PRO A 52 13.55 -5.30 -11.23
C PRO A 52 13.16 -5.44 -9.76
N LYS A 53 13.24 -4.34 -8.99
CA LYS A 53 12.82 -4.27 -7.58
C LYS A 53 13.48 -5.35 -6.69
N GLY A 54 14.72 -5.75 -7.03
CA GLY A 54 15.45 -6.78 -6.28
C GLY A 54 14.85 -8.18 -6.38
N GLY A 55 14.07 -8.46 -7.43
CA GLY A 55 13.34 -9.71 -7.59
C GLY A 55 12.13 -9.86 -6.64
N LEU A 56 11.69 -8.76 -6.02
CA LEU A 56 10.59 -8.75 -5.06
C LEU A 56 9.29 -8.30 -5.71
N CYS A 57 8.18 -8.92 -5.31
CA CYS A 57 6.85 -8.38 -5.58
C CYS A 57 6.53 -7.30 -4.54
N VAL A 58 6.52 -6.04 -4.98
CA VAL A 58 6.27 -4.87 -4.12
C VAL A 58 4.97 -4.12 -4.45
N ALA A 59 4.07 -4.78 -5.21
CA ALA A 59 2.78 -4.24 -5.64
C ALA A 59 1.90 -3.70 -4.50
N TYR A 60 2.17 -4.10 -3.25
CA TYR A 60 1.50 -3.56 -2.07
C TYR A 60 1.81 -2.10 -1.77
N PHE A 61 2.98 -1.64 -2.19
CA PHE A 61 3.50 -0.30 -1.89
C PHE A 61 3.31 0.65 -3.06
N ASP A 62 3.54 0.18 -4.29
CA ASP A 62 3.49 1.02 -5.51
C ASP A 62 2.27 0.74 -6.40
N GLY A 63 1.52 -0.33 -6.15
CA GLY A 63 0.39 -0.74 -6.96
C GLY A 63 0.75 -1.35 -8.32
N GLU A 64 2.04 -1.59 -8.59
CA GLU A 64 2.53 -2.14 -9.85
C GLU A 64 2.69 -3.67 -9.76
N PHE A 65 1.76 -4.40 -10.36
CA PHE A 65 1.77 -5.85 -10.37
C PHE A 65 2.72 -6.42 -11.44
N PRO A 66 3.55 -7.43 -11.12
CA PRO A 66 4.47 -8.06 -12.07
C PRO A 66 3.77 -8.92 -13.14
N THR A 67 2.46 -9.16 -13.01
CA THR A 67 1.64 -9.87 -13.99
C THR A 67 0.38 -9.08 -14.30
N PRO A 68 -0.25 -9.30 -15.47
CA PRO A 68 -1.62 -8.83 -15.70
C PRO A 68 -2.57 -9.35 -14.62
N LEU A 69 -3.57 -8.54 -14.28
CA LEU A 69 -4.59 -8.89 -13.29
C LEU A 69 -5.83 -9.58 -13.90
N TYR A 70 -5.97 -9.58 -15.22
CA TYR A 70 -7.06 -10.24 -15.95
C TYR A 70 -8.44 -9.86 -15.40
N ASP A 71 -9.22 -10.83 -14.92
CA ASP A 71 -10.57 -10.66 -14.37
C ASP A 71 -10.60 -9.79 -13.11
N TYR A 72 -9.47 -9.62 -12.42
CA TYR A 72 -9.36 -8.73 -11.26
C TYR A 72 -9.07 -7.26 -11.62
N GLU A 73 -8.68 -6.97 -12.87
CA GLU A 73 -8.18 -5.64 -13.25
C GLU A 73 -9.27 -4.55 -13.11
N GLU A 74 -10.48 -4.83 -13.57
CA GLU A 74 -11.60 -3.88 -13.54
C GLU A 74 -11.95 -3.48 -12.08
N GLU A 75 -12.04 -4.47 -11.19
CA GLU A 75 -12.33 -4.24 -9.77
C GLU A 75 -11.18 -3.51 -9.07
N TYR A 76 -9.93 -3.86 -9.40
CA TYR A 76 -8.77 -3.17 -8.86
C TYR A 76 -8.80 -1.68 -9.24
N LEU A 77 -9.01 -1.36 -10.51
CA LEU A 77 -9.08 0.03 -10.99
C LEU A 77 -10.22 0.80 -10.32
N ARG A 78 -11.41 0.18 -10.19
CA ARG A 78 -12.53 0.78 -9.44
C ARG A 78 -12.14 1.12 -8.00
N SER A 79 -11.41 0.22 -7.33
CA SER A 79 -10.97 0.46 -5.95
C SER A 79 -10.01 1.65 -5.80
N LEU A 80 -9.28 2.03 -6.86
CA LEU A 80 -8.39 3.20 -6.84
C LEU A 80 -9.15 4.52 -6.82
N GLU A 81 -10.35 4.54 -7.40
CA GLU A 81 -11.24 5.70 -7.42
C GLU A 81 -11.99 5.87 -6.08
N GLU A 82 -12.17 4.77 -5.34
CA GLU A 82 -12.79 4.77 -4.02
C GLU A 82 -11.86 5.45 -3.00
N LYS A 83 -12.20 6.68 -2.63
CA LYS A 83 -11.61 7.37 -1.48
C LYS A 83 -12.49 7.18 -0.26
N THR A 84 -11.95 6.51 0.75
CA THR A 84 -12.65 6.32 2.03
C THR A 84 -11.95 7.15 3.09
N SER A 85 -12.60 8.21 3.57
CA SER A 85 -12.06 8.94 4.71
C SER A 85 -12.47 8.24 6.01
N PHE A 86 -11.50 7.83 6.82
CA PHE A 86 -11.73 7.41 8.19
C PHE A 86 -11.84 8.59 9.16
N TYR A 87 -11.71 9.84 8.68
CA TYR A 87 -11.93 11.01 9.53
C TYR A 87 -13.40 11.07 9.94
N ILE A 88 -13.63 10.69 11.19
CA ILE A 88 -14.82 11.01 11.94
C ILE A 88 -14.82 12.55 12.06
N GLU A 89 -15.89 13.22 11.62
CA GLU A 89 -16.14 14.66 11.84
C GLU A 89 -16.24 15.04 13.35
N ASN A 90 -15.66 14.28 14.29
CA ASN A 90 -15.84 14.46 15.72
C ASN A 90 -14.59 14.09 16.55
N VAL A 91 -13.44 14.69 16.27
CA VAL A 91 -12.39 14.83 17.29
C VAL A 91 -12.08 16.31 17.50
N LYS A 92 -13.01 16.94 18.25
CA LYS A 92 -13.01 18.28 18.85
C LYS A 92 -13.05 19.50 17.92
#